data_AF-A0A2N2SWX3-F1
#
_entry.id   AF-A0A2N2SWX3-F1
#
_cell.length_a   1.000
_cell.length_b   1.000
_cell.length_c   1.000
_cell.angle_alpha   90.00
_cell.angle_beta   90.00
_cell.angle_gamma   90.00
#
_symmetry.space_group_name_H-M   'P 1'
#
loop_
_entity.id
_entity.type
_entity.pdbx_description
1 polymer ?
#
loop_
_entity_poly.entity_id
_entity_poly.type
_entity_poly.pdbx_seq_one_letter_code
_entity_poly.pdbx_strand_id
1 'polypeptide(L)'
;MSWLHSRRIRFLGASVVLFFALFATLRIAFLIGFADHAALAAERTGTILQTLSIGLRFDLRLALLLMLPVALAAALPRINLLRCKLTRVLTSLYLAIATLVVLLVYVLDFGHYSYLGQRLSATAFRFVGNVDISTRMVWESYPVVWITLGWLAVSAAFITLLFKVASATLDRPQYRPIRFASAATGIAVATVLGLLGMLGRVDNIN
;
A
#
# COMPACT_ATOMS: atom_id res chain seq x y z
N MET A 1 21.49 4.51 -20.84
CA MET A 1 20.54 4.01 -19.82
C MET A 1 21.22 3.84 -18.45
N SER A 2 21.84 4.90 -17.90
CA SER A 2 22.67 4.85 -16.67
C SER A 2 21.90 5.08 -15.36
N TRP A 3 20.58 5.34 -15.44
CA TRP A 3 19.74 5.76 -14.31
C TRP A 3 19.30 4.59 -13.39
N LEU A 4 19.14 3.39 -13.96
CA LEU A 4 18.69 2.16 -13.26
C LEU A 4 19.71 1.57 -12.26
N HIS A 5 20.92 2.14 -12.18
CA HIS A 5 22.00 1.63 -11.32
C HIS A 5 22.06 2.28 -9.93
N SER A 6 21.19 3.23 -9.61
CA SER A 6 21.17 3.89 -8.29
C SER A 6 20.52 3.01 -7.22
N ARG A 7 21.23 2.79 -6.10
CA ARG A 7 20.76 1.98 -4.95
C ARG A 7 19.41 2.48 -4.40
N ARG A 8 19.22 3.79 -4.36
CA ARG A 8 18.00 4.42 -3.82
C ARG A 8 16.79 4.15 -4.71
N ILE A 9 16.96 4.22 -6.03
CA ILE A 9 15.89 3.96 -7.01
C ILE A 9 15.50 2.49 -6.99
N ARG A 10 16.49 1.58 -6.90
CA ARG A 10 16.21 0.15 -6.80
C ARG A 10 15.46 -0.18 -5.51
N PHE A 11 15.81 0.45 -4.38
CA PHE A 11 15.10 0.25 -3.12
C PHE A 11 13.67 0.78 -3.19
N LEU A 12 13.48 2.00 -3.71
CA LEU A 12 12.14 2.59 -3.87
C LEU A 12 11.29 1.76 -4.83
N GLY A 13 11.81 1.39 -5.99
CA GLY A 13 11.11 0.58 -6.98
C GLY A 13 10.74 -0.80 -6.43
N ALA A 14 11.69 -1.50 -5.80
CA ALA A 14 11.42 -2.80 -5.19
C ALA A 14 10.38 -2.71 -4.07
N SER A 15 10.42 -1.65 -3.26
CA SER A 15 9.45 -1.46 -2.18
C SER A 15 8.05 -1.12 -2.71
N VAL A 16 7.94 -0.30 -3.76
CA VAL A 16 6.66 -0.04 -4.46
C VAL A 16 6.07 -1.34 -5.01
N VAL A 17 6.89 -2.16 -5.69
CA VAL A 17 6.45 -3.46 -6.22
C VAL A 17 5.99 -4.37 -5.08
N LEU A 18 6.67 -4.35 -3.94
CA LEU A 18 6.31 -5.17 -2.79
C LEU A 18 4.97 -4.76 -2.17
N PHE A 19 4.72 -3.45 -1.97
CA PHE A 19 3.43 -2.95 -1.49
C PHE A 19 2.31 -3.21 -2.51
N PHE A 20 2.59 -3.03 -3.80
CA PHE A 20 1.63 -3.36 -4.85
C PHE A 20 1.25 -4.84 -4.84
N ALA A 21 2.24 -5.74 -4.71
CA ALA A 21 2.00 -7.17 -4.61
C ALA A 21 1.19 -7.54 -3.36
N LEU A 22 1.45 -6.88 -2.23
CA LEU A 22 0.65 -7.05 -1.01
C LEU A 22 -0.82 -6.66 -1.25
N PHE A 23 -1.08 -5.49 -1.82
CA PHE A 23 -2.45 -5.02 -2.07
C PHE A 23 -3.18 -5.89 -3.11
N ALA A 24 -2.49 -6.28 -4.18
CA ALA A 24 -3.05 -7.19 -5.16
C ALA A 24 -3.41 -8.55 -4.52
N THR A 25 -2.54 -9.08 -3.66
CA THR A 25 -2.81 -10.34 -2.93
C THR A 25 -4.00 -10.21 -2.01
N LEU A 26 -4.09 -9.12 -1.23
CA LEU A 26 -5.24 -8.85 -0.36
C LEU A 26 -6.53 -8.70 -1.16
N ARG A 27 -6.50 -8.04 -2.32
CA ARG A 27 -7.67 -7.96 -3.20
C ARG A 27 -8.09 -9.32 -3.72
N ILE A 28 -7.15 -10.15 -4.18
CA ILE A 28 -7.46 -11.50 -4.64
C ILE A 28 -8.04 -12.32 -3.49
N ALA A 29 -7.44 -12.26 -2.29
CA ALA A 29 -7.95 -12.92 -1.10
C ALA A 29 -9.38 -12.48 -0.78
N PHE A 30 -9.68 -11.17 -0.91
CA PHE A 30 -11.04 -10.66 -0.78
C PHE A 30 -11.98 -11.25 -1.82
N LEU A 31 -11.58 -11.26 -3.10
CA LEU A 31 -12.43 -11.74 -4.19
C LEU A 31 -12.77 -13.21 -4.02
N ILE A 32 -11.82 -14.02 -3.54
CA ILE A 32 -12.04 -15.44 -3.29
C ILE A 32 -12.91 -15.65 -2.05
N GLY A 33 -12.62 -14.95 -0.95
CA GLY A 33 -13.21 -15.23 0.36
C GLY A 33 -14.55 -14.54 0.64
N PHE A 34 -14.82 -13.38 0.04
CA PHE A 34 -15.93 -12.52 0.43
C PHE A 34 -16.78 -12.00 -0.74
N ALA A 35 -16.29 -12.04 -1.98
CA ALA A 35 -17.12 -11.56 -3.10
C ALA A 35 -18.32 -12.50 -3.35
N ASP A 36 -19.42 -11.91 -3.80
CA ASP A 36 -20.57 -12.68 -4.27
C ASP A 36 -20.25 -13.33 -5.62
N HIS A 37 -19.89 -14.61 -5.56
CA HIS A 37 -19.52 -15.41 -6.74
C HIS A 37 -20.68 -15.62 -7.70
N ALA A 38 -21.92 -15.63 -7.21
CA ALA A 38 -23.11 -15.80 -8.07
C ALA A 38 -23.36 -14.52 -8.88
N ALA A 39 -23.24 -13.35 -8.24
CA ALA A 39 -23.28 -12.07 -8.93
C ALA A 39 -22.11 -11.92 -9.93
N LEU A 40 -20.89 -12.34 -9.55
CA LEU A 40 -19.73 -12.30 -10.45
C LEU A 40 -19.90 -13.18 -11.69
N ALA A 41 -20.53 -14.36 -11.54
CA ALA A 41 -20.74 -15.29 -12.66
C ALA A 41 -21.80 -14.79 -13.66
N ALA A 42 -22.73 -13.95 -13.21
CA ALA A 42 -23.74 -13.33 -14.07
C ALA A 42 -23.20 -12.14 -14.88
N GLU A 43 -22.06 -11.58 -14.47
CA GLU A 43 -21.45 -10.40 -15.10
C GLU A 43 -20.58 -10.73 -16.30
N ARG A 44 -20.49 -9.78 -17.23
CA ARG A 44 -19.66 -9.94 -18.44
C ARG A 44 -18.17 -9.92 -18.05
N THR A 45 -17.39 -10.88 -18.53
CA THR A 45 -15.95 -10.99 -18.24
C THR A 45 -15.18 -9.69 -18.53
N GLY A 46 -15.57 -8.93 -19.56
CA GLY A 46 -14.99 -7.63 -19.87
C GLY A 46 -15.17 -6.59 -18.75
N THR A 47 -16.34 -6.54 -18.13
CA THR A 47 -16.66 -5.62 -17.01
C THR A 47 -15.86 -6.01 -15.77
N ILE A 48 -15.71 -7.31 -15.50
CA ILE A 48 -14.91 -7.83 -14.38
C ILE A 48 -13.45 -7.45 -14.56
N LEU A 49 -12.89 -7.68 -15.76
CA LEU A 49 -11.49 -7.36 -16.06
C LEU A 49 -11.24 -5.84 -15.98
N GLN A 50 -12.18 -5.04 -16.47
CA GLN A 50 -12.11 -3.57 -16.37
C GLN A 50 -12.10 -3.13 -14.90
N THR A 51 -13.00 -3.66 -14.08
CA THR A 51 -13.11 -3.33 -12.66
C THR A 51 -11.85 -3.72 -11.88
N LEU A 52 -11.32 -4.92 -12.16
CA LEU A 52 -10.03 -5.37 -11.64
C LEU A 52 -8.88 -4.45 -12.05
N SER A 53 -8.83 -4.03 -13.32
CA SER A 53 -7.79 -3.14 -13.81
C SER A 53 -7.82 -1.76 -13.15
N ILE A 54 -9.02 -1.22 -12.91
CA ILE A 54 -9.22 0.04 -12.19
C ILE A 54 -8.74 -0.11 -10.75
N GLY A 55 -9.11 -1.22 -10.10
CA GLY A 55 -8.63 -1.53 -8.75
C GLY A 55 -7.10 -1.60 -8.70
N LEU A 56 -6.46 -2.37 -9.58
CA LEU A 56 -5.01 -2.55 -9.56
C LEU A 56 -4.26 -1.22 -9.77
N ARG A 57 -4.79 -0.32 -10.61
CA ARG A 57 -4.25 1.04 -10.77
C ARG A 57 -4.36 1.85 -9.47
N PHE A 58 -5.45 1.69 -8.72
CA PHE A 58 -5.61 2.33 -7.42
C PHE A 58 -4.62 1.79 -6.39
N ASP A 59 -4.39 0.48 -6.36
CA ASP A 59 -3.42 -0.14 -5.46
C ASP A 59 -1.99 0.31 -5.75
N LEU A 60 -1.64 0.42 -7.03
CA LEU A 60 -0.34 0.97 -7.43
C LEU A 60 -0.20 2.42 -6.98
N ARG A 61 -1.26 3.23 -7.09
CA ARG A 61 -1.26 4.60 -6.59
C ARG A 61 -1.07 4.66 -5.08
N LEU A 62 -1.74 3.79 -4.33
CA LEU A 62 -1.59 3.70 -2.88
C LEU A 62 -0.14 3.32 -2.51
N ALA A 63 0.46 2.35 -3.21
CA ALA A 63 1.85 1.96 -3.00
C ALA A 63 2.82 3.10 -3.29
N LEU A 64 2.59 3.88 -4.36
CA LEU A 64 3.37 5.07 -4.67
C LEU A 64 3.21 6.17 -3.60
N LEU A 65 1.98 6.40 -3.13
CA LEU A 65 1.69 7.40 -2.10
C LEU A 65 2.36 7.04 -0.76
N LEU A 66 2.34 5.77 -0.37
CA LEU A 66 3.05 5.26 0.81
C LEU A 66 4.57 5.42 0.70
N MET A 67 5.11 5.29 -0.51
CA MET A 67 6.54 5.46 -0.75
C MET A 67 6.94 6.92 -0.95
N LEU A 68 6.00 7.85 -1.13
CA LEU A 68 6.29 9.25 -1.41
C LEU A 68 7.10 9.93 -0.30
N PRO A 69 6.79 9.80 1.00
CA PRO A 69 7.60 10.38 2.07
C PRO A 69 9.04 9.84 2.10
N VAL A 70 9.20 8.52 1.84
CA VAL A 70 10.51 7.87 1.76
C VAL A 70 11.28 8.36 0.55
N ALA A 71 10.60 8.55 -0.59
CA ALA A 71 11.18 9.04 -1.82
C ALA A 71 11.63 10.51 -1.69
N LEU A 72 10.84 11.37 -1.03
CA LEU A 72 11.21 12.74 -0.71
C LEU A 72 12.42 12.79 0.24
N ALA A 73 12.40 11.99 1.31
CA ALA A 73 13.53 11.88 2.23
C ALA A 73 14.80 11.39 1.51
N ALA A 74 14.67 10.43 0.57
CA ALA A 74 15.77 9.94 -0.27
C ALA A 74 16.28 10.97 -1.28
N ALA A 75 15.44 11.91 -1.70
CA ALA A 75 15.79 12.97 -2.62
C ALA A 75 16.67 14.03 -1.93
N LEU A 76 16.32 14.48 -0.72
CA LEU A 76 17.00 15.59 -0.02
C LEU A 76 18.52 15.36 0.14
N PRO A 77 19.39 16.35 -0.21
CA PRO A 77 20.84 16.13 -0.23
C PRO A 77 21.44 16.18 1.20
N ARG A 78 20.75 16.87 2.11
CA ARG A 78 21.10 17.00 3.53
C ARG A 78 20.68 15.77 4.34
N ILE A 79 19.65 15.03 3.88
CA ILE A 79 19.15 13.82 4.54
C ILE A 79 19.74 12.60 3.84
N ASN A 80 20.93 12.21 4.26
CA ASN A 80 21.54 10.98 3.76
C ASN A 80 20.87 9.76 4.41
N LEU A 81 19.83 9.20 3.76
CA LEU A 81 19.20 7.92 4.15
C LEU A 81 20.20 6.79 4.43
N LEU A 82 21.38 6.87 3.80
CA LEU A 82 22.45 5.86 3.85
C LEU A 82 23.57 6.18 4.86
N ARG A 83 23.63 7.38 5.44
CA ARG A 83 24.77 7.82 6.28
C ARG A 83 24.38 8.02 7.75
N CYS A 84 23.15 8.41 8.03
CA CYS A 84 22.68 8.62 9.41
C CYS A 84 21.86 7.41 9.90
N LYS A 85 22.25 6.83 11.04
CA LYS A 85 21.47 5.78 11.71
C LYS A 85 20.05 6.24 12.01
N LEU A 86 19.87 7.50 12.41
CA LEU A 86 18.56 8.07 12.73
C LEU A 86 17.58 8.05 11.54
N THR A 87 18.02 8.47 10.35
CA THR A 87 17.15 8.50 9.16
C THR A 87 16.77 7.09 8.70
N ARG A 88 17.66 6.11 8.88
CA ARG A 88 17.37 4.70 8.60
C ARG A 88 16.34 4.15 9.57
N VAL A 89 16.46 4.46 10.87
CA VAL A 89 15.49 4.07 11.90
C VAL A 89 14.13 4.74 11.65
N LEU A 90 14.10 6.04 11.38
CA LEU A 90 12.84 6.76 11.10
C LEU A 90 12.13 6.22 9.86
N THR A 91 12.87 5.94 8.78
CA THR A 91 12.31 5.33 7.56
C THR A 91 11.76 3.94 7.85
N SER A 92 12.50 3.14 8.62
CA SER A 92 12.09 1.79 9.01
C SER A 92 10.83 1.81 9.88
N LEU A 93 10.79 2.71 10.86
CA LEU A 93 9.65 2.90 11.75
C LEU A 93 8.42 3.39 10.97
N TYR A 94 8.59 4.35 10.06
CA TYR A 94 7.53 4.81 9.18
C TYR A 94 6.95 3.66 8.35
N LEU A 95 7.79 2.86 7.69
CA LEU A 95 7.34 1.73 6.88
C LEU A 95 6.65 0.64 7.72
N ALA A 96 7.13 0.39 8.94
CA ALA A 96 6.51 -0.55 9.87
C ALA A 96 5.12 -0.07 10.30
N ILE A 97 5.00 1.19 10.74
CA ILE A 97 3.72 1.78 11.14
C ILE A 97 2.75 1.82 9.95
N ALA A 98 3.21 2.25 8.77
CA ALA A 98 2.39 2.28 7.57
C ALA A 98 1.87 0.90 7.20
N THR A 99 2.70 -0.15 7.29
CA THR A 99 2.28 -1.54 7.06
C THR A 99 1.22 -1.97 8.05
N LEU A 100 1.44 -1.73 9.35
CA LEU A 100 0.49 -2.07 10.41
C LEU A 100 -0.87 -1.41 10.19
N VAL A 101 -0.86 -0.10 9.95
CA VAL A 101 -2.08 0.70 9.73
C VAL A 101 -2.82 0.21 8.49
N VAL A 102 -2.14 0.02 7.37
CA VAL A 102 -2.80 -0.41 6.14
C VAL A 102 -3.40 -1.80 6.28
N LEU A 103 -2.65 -2.76 6.85
CA LEU A 103 -3.18 -4.10 7.08
C LEU A 103 -4.34 -4.10 8.08
N LEU A 104 -4.30 -3.25 9.10
CA LEU A 104 -5.40 -3.10 10.05
C LEU A 104 -6.66 -2.59 9.33
N VAL A 105 -6.53 -1.59 8.46
CA VAL A 105 -7.65 -1.08 7.65
C VAL A 105 -8.23 -2.18 6.78
N TYR A 106 -7.41 -3.04 6.17
CA TYR A 106 -7.90 -4.20 5.39
C TYR A 106 -8.63 -5.22 6.25
N VAL A 107 -8.14 -5.54 7.45
CA VAL A 107 -8.82 -6.43 8.40
C VAL A 107 -10.18 -5.87 8.78
N LEU A 108 -10.25 -4.58 9.09
CA LEU A 108 -11.50 -3.89 9.41
C LEU A 108 -12.46 -3.85 8.22
N ASP A 109 -11.96 -3.59 7.01
CA ASP A 109 -12.77 -3.60 5.79
C ASP A 109 -13.38 -4.97 5.52
N PHE A 110 -12.61 -6.05 5.71
CA PHE A 110 -13.11 -7.42 5.50
C PHE A 110 -14.16 -7.79 6.54
N GLY A 111 -13.94 -7.45 7.81
CA GLY A 111 -14.92 -7.68 8.89
C GLY A 111 -16.19 -6.83 8.73
N HIS A 112 -16.05 -5.59 8.25
CA HIS A 112 -17.20 -4.73 7.97
C HIS A 112 -18.03 -5.26 6.80
N TYR A 113 -17.35 -5.71 5.74
CA TYR A 113 -17.98 -6.30 4.58
C TYR A 113 -18.71 -7.62 4.93
N SER A 114 -18.12 -8.48 5.76
CA SER A 114 -18.80 -9.71 6.20
C SER A 114 -20.05 -9.44 7.02
N TYR A 115 -20.09 -8.32 7.75
CA TYR A 115 -21.23 -7.98 8.61
C TYR A 115 -22.35 -7.23 7.88
N LEU A 116 -22.00 -6.28 7.00
CA LEU A 116 -22.96 -5.36 6.37
C LEU A 116 -23.06 -5.50 4.85
N GLY A 117 -22.23 -6.33 4.22
CA GLY A 117 -22.13 -6.43 2.76
C GLY A 117 -21.61 -5.16 2.08
N GLN A 118 -21.10 -4.20 2.86
CA GLN A 118 -20.61 -2.93 2.37
C GLN A 118 -19.14 -2.73 2.71
N ARG A 119 -18.42 -2.03 1.83
CA ARG A 119 -17.03 -1.62 2.06
C ARG A 119 -16.96 -0.53 3.12
N LEU A 120 -15.81 -0.46 3.78
CA LEU A 120 -15.54 0.56 4.77
C LEU A 120 -15.70 1.96 4.16
N SER A 121 -16.60 2.76 4.74
CA SER A 121 -16.89 4.12 4.29
C SER A 121 -16.64 5.12 5.42
N ALA A 122 -16.58 6.42 5.09
CA ALA A 122 -16.41 7.49 6.08
C ALA A 122 -17.52 7.50 7.15
N THR A 123 -18.67 6.90 6.85
CA THR A 123 -19.78 6.69 7.80
C THR A 123 -19.37 5.79 8.96
N ALA A 124 -18.42 4.85 8.77
CA ALA A 124 -17.87 4.01 9.83
C ALA A 124 -17.22 4.84 10.96
N PHE A 125 -16.60 5.99 10.63
CA PHE A 125 -16.02 6.89 11.63
C PHE A 125 -17.07 7.54 12.54
N ARG A 126 -18.34 7.64 12.12
CA ARG A 126 -19.42 8.12 12.99
C ARG A 126 -19.74 7.14 14.12
N PHE A 127 -19.51 5.84 13.91
CA PHE A 127 -19.72 4.81 14.92
C PHE A 127 -18.57 4.70 15.93
N VAL A 128 -17.41 5.32 15.64
CA VAL A 128 -16.33 5.51 16.62
C VAL A 128 -16.78 6.42 17.78
N GLY A 129 -17.86 7.19 17.64
CA GLY A 129 -18.45 7.93 18.76
C GLY A 129 -19.04 7.04 19.87
N ASN A 130 -19.39 5.78 19.57
CA ASN A 130 -19.98 4.81 20.50
C ASN A 130 -19.12 3.52 20.57
N VAL A 131 -17.83 3.68 20.92
CA VAL A 131 -16.84 2.60 20.96
C VAL A 131 -17.24 1.48 21.92
N ASP A 132 -17.83 1.79 23.07
CA ASP A 132 -18.06 0.80 24.14
C ASP A 132 -19.04 -0.31 23.76
N ILE A 133 -20.15 0.02 23.10
CA ILE A 133 -21.15 -0.97 22.70
C ILE A 133 -20.66 -1.76 21.48
N SER A 134 -20.06 -1.06 20.51
CA SER A 134 -19.56 -1.68 19.26
C SER A 134 -18.39 -2.64 19.53
N THR A 135 -17.54 -2.34 20.51
CA THR A 135 -16.39 -3.20 20.84
C THR A 135 -16.86 -4.52 21.47
N ARG A 136 -17.85 -4.49 22.37
CA ARG A 136 -18.41 -5.74 22.96
C ARG A 136 -18.98 -6.66 21.89
N MET A 137 -19.72 -6.11 20.93
CA MET A 137 -20.29 -6.88 19.81
C MET A 137 -19.21 -7.57 18.96
N VAL A 138 -18.07 -6.91 18.74
CA VAL A 138 -16.94 -7.48 17.97
C VAL A 138 -16.29 -8.65 18.71
N TRP A 139 -16.10 -8.54 20.03
CA TRP A 139 -15.52 -9.61 20.85
C TRP A 139 -16.43 -10.84 20.97
N GLU A 140 -17.75 -10.64 20.95
CA GLU A 140 -18.73 -11.73 20.96
C GLU A 140 -18.86 -12.40 19.58
N SER A 141 -18.73 -11.63 18.50
CA SER A 141 -18.98 -12.12 17.13
C SER A 141 -17.73 -12.65 16.41
N TYR A 142 -16.53 -12.20 16.80
CA TYR A 142 -15.29 -12.53 16.10
C TYR A 142 -14.18 -12.99 17.04
N PRO A 143 -13.33 -13.96 16.61
CA PRO A 143 -12.17 -14.39 17.37
C PRO A 143 -11.04 -13.33 17.30
N VAL A 144 -11.21 -12.21 17.99
CA VAL A 144 -10.33 -11.02 17.94
C VAL A 144 -8.86 -11.39 18.21
N VAL A 145 -8.60 -12.32 19.14
CA VAL A 145 -7.24 -12.77 19.46
C VAL A 145 -6.55 -13.42 18.26
N TRP A 146 -7.27 -14.27 17.52
CA TRP A 146 -6.70 -14.95 16.35
C TRP A 146 -6.53 -13.99 15.17
N ILE A 147 -7.48 -13.06 14.99
CA ILE A 147 -7.38 -12.03 13.95
C ILE A 147 -6.20 -11.10 14.22
N THR A 148 -6.03 -10.64 15.46
CA THR A 148 -4.90 -9.78 15.84
C THR A 148 -3.57 -10.51 15.73
N LEU A 149 -3.50 -11.79 16.12
CA LEU A 149 -2.29 -12.61 15.96
C LEU A 149 -1.94 -12.83 14.47
N GLY A 150 -2.92 -13.14 13.63
CA GLY A 150 -2.75 -13.23 12.18
C GLY A 150 -2.28 -11.92 11.55
N TRP A 151 -2.90 -10.80 11.94
CA TRP A 151 -2.51 -9.46 11.51
C TRP A 151 -1.06 -9.13 11.89
N LEU A 152 -0.66 -9.41 13.14
CA LEU A 152 0.72 -9.20 13.60
C LEU A 152 1.70 -10.11 12.85
N ALA A 153 1.35 -11.37 12.62
CA ALA A 153 2.18 -12.32 11.89
C ALA A 153 2.43 -11.88 10.43
N VAL A 154 1.38 -11.50 9.71
CA VAL A 154 1.48 -11.00 8.33
C VAL A 154 2.26 -9.69 8.27
N SER A 155 1.98 -8.77 9.21
CA SER A 155 2.71 -7.50 9.31
C SER A 155 4.20 -7.74 9.56
N ALA A 156 4.55 -8.61 10.51
CA ALA A 156 5.92 -8.95 10.81
C ALA A 156 6.61 -9.60 9.61
N ALA A 157 5.97 -10.57 8.95
CA ALA A 157 6.49 -11.20 7.74
C ALA A 157 6.78 -10.16 6.64
N PHE A 158 5.85 -9.24 6.39
CA PHE A 158 6.03 -8.19 5.39
C PHE A 158 7.13 -7.20 5.75
N ILE A 159 7.21 -6.78 7.01
CA ILE A 159 8.26 -5.88 7.53
C ILE A 159 9.64 -6.55 7.40
N THR A 160 9.77 -7.84 7.75
CA THR A 160 11.05 -8.56 7.56
C THR A 160 11.43 -8.65 6.09
N LEU A 161 10.47 -8.84 5.19
CA LEU A 161 10.72 -8.85 3.74
C LEU A 161 11.18 -7.47 3.24
N LEU A 162 10.54 -6.39 3.68
CA LEU A 162 10.99 -5.03 3.40
C LEU A 162 12.43 -4.78 3.89
N PHE A 163 12.78 -5.24 5.08
CA PHE A 163 14.14 -5.09 5.61
C PHE A 163 15.17 -5.94 4.85
N LYS A 164 14.81 -7.15 4.41
CA LYS A 164 15.66 -7.97 3.52
C LYS A 164 15.88 -7.29 2.17
N VAL A 165 14.84 -6.70 1.57
CA VAL A 165 14.96 -5.93 0.33
C VAL A 165 15.83 -4.69 0.53
N ALA A 166 15.68 -4.01 1.68
CA ALA A 166 16.50 -2.87 2.05
C ALA A 166 17.98 -3.24 2.15
N SER A 167 18.35 -4.29 2.90
CA SER A 167 19.75 -4.72 3.03
C SER A 167 20.32 -5.21 1.69
N ALA A 168 19.59 -6.06 0.96
CA ALA A 168 20.03 -6.59 -0.34
C ALA A 168 20.28 -5.50 -1.39
N THR A 169 19.57 -4.36 -1.29
CA THR A 169 19.67 -3.27 -2.26
C THR A 169 20.66 -2.18 -1.84
N LEU A 170 20.73 -1.87 -0.54
CA LEU A 170 21.53 -0.77 -0.01
C LEU A 170 22.99 -1.18 0.25
N ASP A 171 23.26 -2.45 0.58
CA ASP A 171 24.61 -2.91 0.99
C ASP A 171 25.53 -3.30 -0.19
N ARG A 172 25.06 -3.26 -1.45
CA ARG A 172 25.89 -3.59 -2.64
C ARG A 172 26.91 -2.50 -2.98
N PRO A 173 28.23 -2.77 -3.11
CA PRO A 173 29.32 -1.78 -3.02
C PRO A 173 29.58 -0.85 -4.24
N GLN A 174 28.60 -0.50 -5.07
CA GLN A 174 28.84 0.40 -6.23
C GLN A 174 28.44 1.86 -5.97
N TYR A 175 29.38 2.79 -6.18
CA TYR A 175 29.31 4.23 -5.87
C TYR A 175 29.26 5.05 -7.16
N ARG A 176 28.12 5.70 -7.46
CA ARG A 176 28.07 6.84 -8.41
C ARG A 176 27.03 7.87 -7.93
N PRO A 177 27.41 9.15 -7.75
CA PRO A 177 26.49 10.21 -7.32
C PRO A 177 25.58 10.65 -8.47
N ILE A 178 24.30 10.95 -8.19
CA ILE A 178 23.36 11.53 -9.16
C ILE A 178 22.82 12.86 -8.64
N ARG A 179 22.60 13.79 -9.58
CA ARG A 179 22.12 15.17 -9.42
C ARG A 179 20.61 15.24 -9.16
N PHE A 180 20.26 16.04 -8.17
CA PHE A 180 18.96 16.28 -7.52
C PHE A 180 17.73 16.45 -8.44
N ALA A 181 17.90 17.13 -9.58
CA ALA A 181 16.78 17.50 -10.44
C ALA A 181 16.09 16.29 -11.10
N SER A 182 16.82 15.22 -11.41
CA SER A 182 16.31 14.08 -12.19
C SER A 182 15.44 13.08 -11.38
N ALA A 183 15.65 13.02 -10.06
CA ALA A 183 14.89 12.12 -9.19
C ALA A 183 13.55 12.74 -8.80
N ALA A 184 13.53 14.04 -8.51
CA ALA A 184 12.31 14.79 -8.25
C ALA A 184 11.41 14.85 -9.50
N THR A 185 11.97 15.01 -10.70
CA THR A 185 11.19 14.99 -11.94
C THR A 185 10.62 13.61 -12.26
N GLY A 186 11.34 12.52 -12.03
CA GLY A 186 10.80 11.17 -12.30
C GLY A 186 9.63 10.80 -11.39
N ILE A 187 9.71 11.16 -10.11
CA ILE A 187 8.64 10.90 -9.13
C ILE A 187 7.48 11.88 -9.32
N ALA A 188 7.76 13.16 -9.56
CA ALA A 188 6.74 14.15 -9.89
C ALA A 188 6.02 13.78 -11.19
N VAL A 189 6.72 13.35 -12.24
CA VAL A 189 6.11 12.91 -13.51
C VAL A 189 5.30 11.62 -13.32
N ALA A 190 5.79 10.64 -12.55
CA ALA A 190 5.00 9.42 -12.27
C ALA A 190 3.76 9.71 -11.43
N THR A 191 3.84 10.66 -10.50
CA THR A 191 2.72 11.09 -9.63
C THR A 191 1.72 11.94 -10.42
N VAL A 192 2.21 12.87 -11.23
CA VAL A 192 1.40 13.74 -12.11
C VAL A 192 0.76 12.95 -13.24
N LEU A 193 1.45 11.98 -13.86
CA LEU A 193 0.83 11.06 -14.84
C LEU A 193 -0.18 10.12 -14.17
N GLY A 194 0.08 9.66 -12.95
CA GLY A 194 -0.87 8.85 -12.16
C GLY A 194 -2.11 9.62 -11.69
N LEU A 195 -1.99 10.94 -11.52
CA LEU A 195 -3.09 11.88 -11.22
C LEU A 195 -3.81 12.33 -12.50
N LEU A 196 -3.11 12.61 -13.60
CA LEU A 196 -3.70 12.91 -14.92
C LEU A 196 -4.46 11.71 -15.48
N GLY A 197 -4.03 10.49 -15.17
CA GLY A 197 -4.81 9.27 -15.44
C GLY A 197 -6.16 9.20 -14.71
N MET A 198 -6.41 10.02 -13.66
CA MET A 198 -7.76 10.20 -13.09
C MET A 198 -8.63 11.13 -13.92
N LEU A 199 -8.02 12.13 -14.59
CA LEU A 199 -8.72 13.09 -15.43
C LEU A 199 -9.12 12.50 -16.80
N GLY A 200 -8.59 11.33 -17.18
CA GLY A 200 -9.02 10.60 -18.39
C GLY A 200 -10.48 10.12 -18.38
N ARG A 201 -11.26 10.44 -17.33
CA ARG A 201 -12.72 10.27 -17.32
C ARG A 201 -13.42 11.61 -17.61
N VAL A 202 -13.04 12.26 -18.71
CA VAL A 202 -13.87 13.32 -19.32
C VAL A 202 -14.79 12.73 -20.42
N ASP A 203 -14.54 11.51 -20.90
CA ASP A 203 -15.27 10.99 -22.08
C ASP A 203 -16.66 10.39 -21.81
N ASN A 204 -17.30 10.65 -20.68
CA ASN A 204 -18.71 10.27 -20.48
C ASN A 204 -19.45 11.30 -19.59
N ILE A 205 -19.43 12.56 -20.03
CA ILE A 205 -20.49 13.51 -19.72
C ILE A 205 -21.26 13.72 -21.02
N ASN A 206 -22.12 12.77 -21.36
CA ASN A 206 -23.24 12.99 -22.27
C ASN A 206 -24.33 11.97 -21.94
#